data_AF-A0A3D5PA21-F1
#
_entry.id   AF-A0A3D5PA21-F1
#
_cell.length_a   1.000
_cell.length_b   1.000
_cell.length_c   1.000
_cell.angle_alpha   90.00
_cell.angle_beta   90.00
_cell.angle_gamma   90.00
#
_symmetry.space_group_name_H-M   'P 1'
#
loop_
_entity.id
_entity.type
_entity.pdbx_description
1 polymer ?
#
loop_
_entity_poly.entity_id
_entity_poly.type
_entity_poly.pdbx_seq_one_letter_code
_entity_poly.pdbx_strand_id
1 'polypeptide(L)'
;MHVSSASNLKQQYEKCEDRAEKLFCMMDRTPEKSGRKQRPAPVVSSNVTREEFVREIKKVKSYIKAGDIFQAVPSQRFEVENPPDAFSAYRVLRATNPSPYLYYFQAPDYQIAGASPEMLMRIDGRTVVNCPIAGTSPRGRND
;
A
#
# COMPACT_ATOMS: atom_id res chain seq x y z
N MET A 1 -11.34 15.38 12.67
CA MET A 1 -11.84 15.54 14.05
C MET A 1 -13.35 15.59 13.97
N HIS A 2 -14.06 14.66 14.60
CA HIS A 2 -15.52 14.62 14.56
C HIS A 2 -16.06 15.47 15.71
N VAL A 3 -16.35 16.74 15.45
CA VAL A 3 -17.01 17.62 16.42
C VAL A 3 -18.51 17.33 16.32
N SER A 4 -19.08 16.76 17.38
CA SER A 4 -20.51 16.50 17.45
C SER A 4 -21.22 17.69 18.10
N SER A 5 -22.25 18.21 17.44
CA SER A 5 -23.11 19.28 17.97
C SER A 5 -23.88 18.87 19.23
N ALA A 6 -23.95 17.57 19.54
CA ALA A 6 -24.70 17.03 20.67
C ALA A 6 -23.93 17.01 22.01
N SER A 7 -22.69 17.49 22.05
CA SER A 7 -21.80 17.45 23.22
C SER A 7 -21.32 18.84 23.63
N ASN A 8 -20.72 18.95 24.83
CA ASN A 8 -20.18 20.21 25.32
C ASN A 8 -19.05 20.72 24.40
N LEU A 9 -19.39 21.73 23.58
CA LEU A 9 -18.49 22.34 22.59
C LEU A 9 -17.21 22.89 23.22
N LYS A 10 -17.31 23.49 24.42
CA LYS A 10 -16.15 24.04 25.13
C LYS A 10 -15.13 22.94 25.45
N GLN A 11 -15.60 21.81 25.97
CA GLN A 11 -14.73 20.69 26.30
C GLN A 11 -14.12 20.02 25.05
N GLN A 12 -14.86 19.97 23.93
CA GLN A 12 -14.31 19.46 22.68
C GLN A 12 -13.24 20.37 22.09
N TYR A 13 -13.45 21.68 22.18
CA TYR A 13 -12.50 22.69 21.76
C TYR A 13 -11.19 22.59 22.57
N GLU A 14 -11.29 22.56 23.90
CA GLU A 14 -10.13 22.37 24.81
C GLU A 14 -9.34 21.10 24.46
N LYS A 15 -10.01 19.96 24.21
CA LYS A 15 -9.34 18.71 23.78
C LYS A 15 -8.61 18.84 22.44
N CYS A 16 -9.10 19.68 21.53
CA CYS A 16 -8.45 19.92 20.25
C CYS A 16 -7.19 20.78 20.42
N GLU A 17 -7.24 21.81 21.28
CA GLU A 17 -6.09 22.63 21.66
C GLU A 17 -4.99 21.77 22.30
N ASP A 18 -5.33 20.98 23.32
CA ASP A 18 -4.38 20.05 23.96
C ASP A 18 -3.72 19.10 22.96
N ARG A 19 -4.49 18.60 21.97
CA ARG A 19 -3.95 17.71 20.92
C ARG A 19 -3.04 18.47 19.97
N ALA A 20 -3.40 19.69 19.59
CA ALA A 20 -2.58 20.53 18.71
C ALA A 20 -1.24 20.84 19.39
N GLU A 21 -1.25 21.26 20.64
CA GLU A 21 -0.02 21.51 21.42
C GLU A 21 0.86 20.27 21.52
N LYS A 22 0.27 19.10 21.80
CA LYS A 22 1.02 17.83 21.79
C LYS A 22 1.68 17.54 20.45
N LEU A 23 0.99 17.80 19.33
CA LEU A 23 1.55 17.60 18.00
C LEU A 23 2.68 18.59 17.71
N PHE A 24 2.55 19.86 18.09
CA PHE A 24 3.63 20.85 17.98
C PHE A 24 4.88 20.40 18.75
N CYS A 25 4.71 20.00 20.01
CA CYS A 25 5.82 19.48 20.82
C CYS A 25 6.46 18.21 20.24
N MET A 26 5.73 17.41 19.44
CA MET A 26 6.30 16.26 18.74
C MET A 26 7.08 16.68 17.49
N MET A 27 6.64 17.71 16.77
CA MET A 27 7.29 18.21 15.55
C MET A 27 8.63 18.90 15.84
N ASP A 28 8.77 19.54 16.99
CA ASP A 28 10.03 20.19 17.40
C ASP A 28 11.13 19.20 17.82
N ARG A 29 10.79 17.92 18.00
CA ARG A 29 11.76 16.89 18.36
C ARG A 29 12.52 16.43 17.12
N THR A 30 13.83 16.26 17.27
CA THR A 30 14.61 15.55 16.27
C THR A 30 14.28 14.05 16.36
N PRO A 31 13.75 13.42 15.30
CA PRO A 31 13.45 11.99 15.34
C PRO A 31 14.74 11.19 15.44
N GLU A 32 14.71 10.11 16.22
CA GLU A 32 15.84 9.19 16.29
C GLU A 32 16.09 8.56 14.91
N LYS A 33 17.34 8.56 14.47
CA LYS A 33 17.73 7.86 13.26
C LYS A 33 17.72 6.37 13.55
N SER A 34 16.73 5.66 12.99
CA SER A 34 16.77 4.20 12.98
C SER A 34 18.01 3.73 12.18
N GLY A 35 18.90 3.00 12.85
CA GLY A 35 20.11 2.46 12.24
C GLY A 35 19.79 1.36 11.22
N ARG A 36 20.55 1.31 10.12
CA ARG A 36 20.46 0.19 9.16
C ARG A 36 20.96 -1.08 9.83
N LYS A 37 20.06 -2.02 10.12
CA LYS A 37 20.42 -3.36 10.58
C LYS A 37 20.77 -4.21 9.35
N GLN A 38 21.96 -4.83 9.35
CA GLN A 38 22.27 -5.88 8.37
C GLN A 38 21.34 -7.07 8.65
N ARG A 39 20.65 -7.54 7.62
CA ARG A 39 19.77 -8.71 7.67
C ARG A 39 20.24 -9.73 6.65
N PRO A 40 20.10 -11.04 6.93
CA PRO A 40 20.31 -12.06 5.91
C PRO A 40 19.31 -11.86 4.75
N ALA A 41 19.61 -12.47 3.60
CA ALA A 41 18.69 -12.45 2.47
C ALA A 41 17.32 -13.01 2.89
N PRO A 42 16.21 -12.39 2.44
CA PRO A 42 14.88 -12.86 2.80
C PRO A 42 14.61 -14.24 2.18
N VAL A 43 14.06 -15.15 2.98
CA VAL A 43 13.46 -16.39 2.49
C VAL A 43 12.06 -16.05 2.01
N VAL A 44 11.79 -16.25 0.72
CA VAL A 44 10.51 -15.93 0.09
C VAL A 44 9.81 -17.23 -0.31
N SER A 45 8.57 -17.40 0.12
CA SER A 45 7.69 -18.50 -0.28
C SER A 45 6.49 -17.98 -1.09
N SER A 46 5.85 -18.86 -1.86
CA SER A 46 4.60 -18.57 -2.57
C SER A 46 3.50 -19.49 -2.06
N ASN A 47 2.26 -19.01 -2.04
CA ASN A 47 1.10 -19.82 -1.69
C ASN A 47 0.72 -20.87 -2.76
N VAL A 48 1.33 -20.80 -3.95
CA VAL A 48 1.10 -21.73 -5.06
C VAL A 48 2.42 -22.10 -5.72
N THR A 49 2.50 -23.32 -6.24
CA THR A 49 3.63 -23.73 -7.09
C THR A 49 3.52 -23.09 -8.48
N ARG A 50 4.64 -23.07 -9.19
CA ARG A 50 4.69 -22.59 -10.57
C ARG A 50 3.77 -23.42 -11.47
N GLU A 51 3.77 -24.73 -11.29
CA GLU A 51 2.98 -25.67 -12.07
C GLU A 51 1.49 -25.44 -11.86
N GLU A 52 1.06 -25.21 -10.62
CA GLU A 52 -0.31 -24.85 -10.27
C GLU A 52 -0.72 -23.52 -10.91
N PHE A 53 0.09 -22.48 -10.76
CA PHE A 53 -0.21 -21.18 -11.35
C PHE A 53 -0.34 -21.28 -12.87
N VAL A 54 0.55 -22.02 -13.54
CA VAL A 54 0.47 -22.27 -14.99
C VAL A 54 -0.79 -23.05 -15.37
N ARG A 55 -1.24 -24.01 -14.56
CA ARG A 55 -2.51 -24.72 -14.80
C ARG A 55 -3.70 -23.77 -14.71
N GLU A 56 -3.72 -22.88 -13.71
CA GLU A 56 -4.78 -21.87 -13.59
C GLU A 56 -4.79 -20.90 -14.79
N ILE A 57 -3.62 -20.47 -15.28
CA ILE A 57 -3.55 -19.65 -16.50
C ILE A 57 -4.13 -20.41 -17.71
N LYS A 58 -3.86 -21.72 -17.86
CA LYS A 58 -4.41 -22.52 -18.96
C LYS A 58 -5.94 -22.63 -18.87
N LYS A 59 -6.48 -22.79 -17.66
CA LYS A 59 -7.93 -22.83 -17.40
C LYS A 59 -8.60 -21.49 -17.73
N VAL A 60 -8.01 -20.37 -17.32
CA VAL A 60 -8.48 -19.03 -17.71
C VAL A 60 -8.50 -18.88 -19.24
N LYS A 61 -7.45 -19.34 -19.93
CA LYS A 61 -7.39 -19.30 -21.39
C LYS A 61 -8.47 -20.16 -22.06
N SER A 62 -8.85 -21.31 -21.49
CA SER A 62 -9.95 -22.10 -22.04
C SER A 62 -11.30 -21.38 -21.90
N TYR A 63 -11.55 -20.71 -20.77
CA TYR A 63 -12.76 -19.88 -20.60
C TYR A 63 -12.80 -18.72 -21.59
N ILE A 64 -11.66 -18.08 -21.86
CA ILE A 64 -11.58 -17.03 -22.90
C ILE A 64 -11.92 -17.61 -24.28
N LYS A 65 -11.39 -18.78 -24.64
CA LYS A 65 -11.67 -19.43 -25.94
C LYS A 65 -13.11 -19.90 -26.08
N ALA A 66 -13.73 -20.34 -24.99
CA ALA A 66 -15.14 -20.74 -24.96
C ALA A 66 -16.09 -19.54 -25.09
N GLY A 67 -15.59 -18.31 -24.88
CA GLY A 67 -16.38 -17.07 -24.91
C GLY A 67 -16.98 -16.68 -23.56
N ASP A 68 -16.59 -17.35 -22.46
CA ASP A 68 -17.15 -17.10 -21.12
C ASP A 68 -16.67 -15.77 -20.54
N ILE A 69 -15.42 -15.38 -20.81
CA ILE A 69 -14.80 -14.14 -20.33
C ILE A 69 -13.88 -13.54 -21.39
N PHE A 70 -13.68 -12.22 -21.36
CA PHE A 70 -12.68 -11.56 -22.22
C PHE A 70 -11.27 -11.54 -21.60
N GLN A 71 -11.19 -11.37 -20.27
CA GLN A 71 -9.94 -11.27 -19.52
C GLN A 71 -10.13 -11.73 -18.08
N ALA A 72 -9.08 -12.29 -17.49
CA ALA A 72 -8.94 -12.40 -16.04
C ALA A 72 -7.54 -11.92 -15.62
N VAL A 73 -7.39 -11.53 -14.35
CA VAL A 73 -6.11 -11.12 -13.76
C VAL A 73 -5.77 -12.03 -12.57
N PRO A 74 -5.28 -13.27 -12.81
CA PRO A 74 -4.88 -14.17 -11.74
C PRO A 74 -3.67 -13.64 -10.97
N SER A 75 -3.64 -13.87 -9.66
CA SER A 75 -2.55 -13.45 -8.78
C SER A 75 -2.07 -14.59 -7.88
N GLN A 76 -0.87 -14.42 -7.31
CA GLN A 76 -0.31 -15.28 -6.27
C GLN A 76 0.26 -14.41 -5.16
N ARG A 77 0.33 -14.96 -3.95
CA ARG A 77 0.87 -14.27 -2.77
C ARG A 77 2.27 -14.77 -2.49
N PHE A 78 3.21 -13.83 -2.43
CA PHE A 78 4.54 -14.07 -1.89
C PHE A 78 4.60 -13.68 -0.42
N GLU A 79 5.30 -14.48 0.38
CA GLU A 79 5.43 -14.30 1.81
C GLU A 79 6.90 -14.37 2.21
N VAL A 80 7.29 -13.55 3.19
CA VAL A 80 8.67 -13.49 3.71
C VAL A 80 8.61 -13.87 5.17
N GLU A 81 9.32 -14.93 5.57
CA GLU A 81 9.25 -15.46 6.94
C GLU A 81 9.79 -14.49 8.01
N ASN A 82 10.78 -13.67 7.65
CA ASN A 82 11.39 -12.70 8.55
C ASN A 82 11.36 -11.29 7.91
N PRO A 83 10.18 -10.66 7.81
CA PRO A 83 10.03 -9.42 7.09
C PRO A 83 10.71 -8.26 7.85
N PRO A 84 11.15 -7.21 7.15
CA PRO A 84 11.54 -5.98 7.81
C PRO A 84 10.37 -5.32 8.54
N ASP A 85 10.67 -4.35 9.40
CA ASP A 85 9.60 -3.52 9.94
C ASP A 85 8.93 -2.76 8.78
N ALA A 86 7.60 -2.66 8.82
CA ALA A 86 6.83 -2.14 7.69
C ALA A 86 7.18 -0.68 7.36
N PHE A 87 7.59 0.10 8.36
CA PHE A 87 7.99 1.49 8.14
C PHE A 87 9.34 1.61 7.42
N SER A 88 10.33 0.77 7.73
CA SER A 88 11.58 0.70 6.97
C SER A 88 11.35 0.19 5.55
N ALA A 89 10.48 -0.80 5.35
CA ALA A 89 10.08 -1.24 4.02
C ALA A 89 9.46 -0.08 3.22
N TYR A 90 8.53 0.67 3.83
CA TYR A 90 7.94 1.87 3.26
C TYR A 90 8.99 2.93 2.88
N ARG A 91 9.97 3.21 3.75
CA ARG A 91 11.04 4.18 3.48
C ARG A 91 11.88 3.80 2.26
N VAL A 92 12.20 2.51 2.13
CA VAL A 92 12.93 2.00 0.95
C VAL A 92 12.06 2.11 -0.29
N LEU A 93 10.80 1.65 -0.23
CA LEU A 93 9.86 1.76 -1.36
C LEU A 93 9.69 3.19 -1.85
N ARG A 94 9.54 4.16 -0.94
CA ARG A 94 9.43 5.59 -1.27
C ARG A 94 10.68 6.12 -1.98
N ALA A 95 11.87 5.62 -1.62
CA ALA A 95 13.11 6.06 -2.23
C ALA A 95 13.36 5.42 -3.60
N THR A 96 12.93 4.18 -3.81
CA THR A 96 13.21 3.42 -5.05
C THR A 96 12.10 3.53 -6.08
N ASN A 97 10.85 3.70 -5.66
CA ASN A 97 9.67 3.75 -6.53
C ASN A 97 8.96 5.10 -6.36
N PRO A 98 9.19 6.08 -7.25
CA PRO A 98 8.41 7.32 -7.29
C PRO A 98 7.01 7.02 -7.82
N SER A 99 6.18 6.44 -6.94
CA SER A 99 4.81 6.06 -7.23
C SER A 99 3.86 7.20 -6.84
N PRO A 100 2.80 7.48 -7.62
CA PRO A 100 1.84 8.55 -7.31
C PRO A 100 1.10 8.33 -5.99
N TYR A 101 0.96 7.08 -5.53
CA TYR A 101 0.24 6.74 -4.29
C TYR A 101 1.12 5.94 -3.34
N LEU A 102 1.86 6.65 -2.48
CA LEU A 102 2.62 6.07 -1.37
C LEU A 102 1.79 6.11 -0.09
N TYR A 103 1.75 5.00 0.64
CA TYR A 103 0.98 4.92 1.88
C TYR A 103 1.64 4.02 2.93
N TYR A 104 1.43 4.40 4.18
CA TYR A 104 1.75 3.62 5.37
C TYR A 104 0.57 3.72 6.34
N PHE A 105 0.04 2.58 6.77
CA PHE A 105 -1.02 2.48 7.76
C PHE A 105 -0.55 1.59 8.91
N GLN A 106 -0.74 2.06 10.13
CA GLN A 106 -0.53 1.29 11.35
C GLN A 106 -1.88 1.06 12.01
N ALA A 107 -2.40 -0.16 11.88
CA ALA A 107 -3.54 -0.63 12.65
C ALA A 107 -3.05 -1.28 13.96
N PRO A 108 -3.94 -1.53 14.94
CA PRO A 108 -3.56 -2.22 16.18
C PRO A 108 -2.91 -3.59 15.94
N ASP A 109 -3.44 -4.36 14.97
CA ASP A 109 -3.04 -5.77 14.77
C ASP A 109 -2.12 -5.99 13.56
N TYR A 110 -2.00 -5.00 12.67
CA TYR A 110 -1.21 -5.13 11.45
C TYR A 110 -0.75 -3.78 10.90
N GLN A 111 0.22 -3.84 9.98
CA GLN A 111 0.75 -2.68 9.29
C GLN A 111 0.68 -2.90 7.78
N ILE A 112 0.38 -1.83 7.04
CA ILE A 112 0.36 -1.84 5.57
C ILE A 112 1.34 -0.78 5.08
N ALA A 113 2.25 -1.19 4.21
CA ALA A 113 3.12 -0.31 3.46
C ALA A 113 2.96 -0.60 1.97
N GLY A 114 2.85 0.44 1.14
CA GLY A 114 2.69 0.22 -0.30
C GLY A 114 2.97 1.47 -1.15
N ALA A 115 3.09 1.21 -2.44
CA ALA A 115 3.39 2.19 -3.47
C ALA A 115 2.57 1.85 -4.74
N SER A 116 1.30 2.26 -4.78
CA SER A 116 0.40 1.91 -5.89
C SER A 116 0.63 2.81 -7.11
N PRO A 117 0.91 2.26 -8.30
CA PRO A 117 1.04 3.05 -9.53
C PRO A 117 -0.31 3.52 -10.07
N GLU A 118 -1.41 2.91 -9.63
CA GLU A 118 -2.73 3.10 -10.22
C GLU A 118 -3.75 3.60 -9.17
N MET A 119 -4.60 4.52 -9.60
CA MET A 119 -5.72 5.04 -8.82
C MET A 119 -6.97 4.22 -9.16
N LEU A 120 -7.65 3.69 -8.14
CA LEU A 120 -8.96 3.07 -8.36
C LEU A 120 -9.99 4.10 -8.84
N MET A 121 -10.17 5.18 -8.07
CA MET A 121 -10.97 6.34 -8.45
C MET A 121 -10.61 7.56 -7.57
N ARG A 122 -10.87 8.76 -8.08
CA ARG A 122 -10.85 10.02 -7.34
C ARG A 122 -12.18 10.73 -7.52
N ILE A 123 -12.69 11.27 -6.44
CA ILE A 123 -13.94 12.02 -6.40
C ILE A 123 -13.63 13.48 -6.08
N ASP A 124 -14.11 14.39 -6.92
CA ASP A 124 -14.02 15.84 -6.70
C ASP A 124 -15.39 16.49 -6.96
N GLY A 125 -16.06 16.88 -5.88
CA GLY A 125 -17.46 17.33 -5.91
C GLY A 125 -18.39 16.27 -6.50
N ARG A 126 -18.88 16.51 -7.73
CA ARG A 126 -19.75 15.58 -8.49
C ARG A 126 -19.00 14.81 -9.58
N THR A 127 -17.69 14.97 -9.67
CA THR A 127 -16.86 14.37 -10.72
C THR A 127 -16.16 13.13 -10.19
N VAL A 128 -16.26 12.01 -10.92
CA VAL A 128 -15.52 10.77 -10.67
C VAL A 128 -14.51 10.57 -11.79
N VAL A 129 -13.25 10.33 -11.44
CA VAL A 129 -12.16 10.07 -12.39
C VAL A 129 -11.48 8.75 -12.05
N ASN A 130 -11.22 7.93 -13.06
CA ASN A 130 -10.35 6.76 -12.98
C ASN A 130 -9.31 6.80 -14.12
N CYS A 131 -8.15 6.17 -13.92
CA CYS A 131 -7.09 6.06 -14.92
C CYS A 131 -6.64 4.60 -15.05
N PRO A 132 -7.42 3.74 -15.72
CA PRO A 132 -7.12 2.32 -15.81
C PRO A 132 -5.78 2.06 -16.50
N ILE A 133 -4.96 1.17 -15.94
CA ILE A 133 -3.70 0.72 -16.53
C ILE A 133 -3.87 -0.71 -17.03
N ALA A 134 -3.52 -0.93 -18.30
CA ALA A 134 -3.49 -2.26 -18.90
C ALA A 134 -2.21 -2.43 -19.71
N GLY A 135 -1.52 -3.55 -19.49
CA GLY A 135 -0.24 -3.85 -20.11
C GLY A 135 0.95 -3.46 -19.25
N THR A 136 1.92 -4.35 -19.19
CA THR A 136 3.18 -4.13 -18.45
C THR A 136 4.33 -4.57 -19.34
N SER A 137 5.34 -3.73 -19.47
CA SER A 137 6.60 -4.08 -20.13
C SER A 137 7.77 -3.78 -19.18
N PRO A 138 8.83 -4.62 -19.18
CA PRO A 138 10.09 -4.25 -18.53
C PRO A 138 10.61 -2.92 -19.08
N ARG A 139 11.28 -2.13 -18.24
CA ARG A 139 12.04 -0.96 -18.72
C ARG A 139 13.24 -1.42 -19.55
N GLY A 140 13.67 -0.58 -20.49
CA GLY A 140 14.91 -0.78 -21.25
C GLY A 140 16.12 -0.91 -20.31
N ARG A 141 17.13 -1.69 -20.72
CA ARG A 141 18.32 -1.95 -19.88
C ARG A 141 19.29 -0.78 -19.81
N ASN A 142 19.26 0.12 -20.80
CA ASN A 142 19.99 1.38 -20.87
C ASN A 142 19.00 2.48 -21.30
N ASP A 143 19.34 3.75 -21.05
CA ASP A 143 18.57 4.92 -21.50
C ASP A 143 18.41 4.96 -23.03
#